data_AF-A0A847X3C7-F1
#
_entry.id   AF-A0A847X3C7-F1
#
_cell.length_a   1.000
_cell.length_b   1.000
_cell.length_c   1.000
_cell.angle_alpha   90.00
_cell.angle_beta   90.00
_cell.angle_gamma   90.00
#
_symmetry.space_group_name_H-M   'P 1'
#
loop_
_entity.id
_entity.type
_entity.pdbx_description
1 polymer ?
#
loop_
_entity_poly.entity_id
_entity_poly.type
_entity_poly.pdbx_seq_one_letter_code
_entity_poly.pdbx_strand_id
1 'polypeptide(L)'
;MKRLILVLLVAVLGLAEAGTAYAQSTSGDRVLVAQEQPKRRTLFDLLFGDEPAAPAPVQQPRPQVQQAPRPTAALPPPKPVIEKAPNATRLAVFGDSLAIDLSRALERFYAEDQNLVVINQGVSSSGFVRNDYFDWNAAITKEIEANSFDLAVVIIGINDRQELSAEGQTHAPLTDGWNAAYQARINAFLSALRAARKPVVWVGLPPMSKTEYSAAIGQISALQRMAAFSGGAEYLDIYDRFLGEDGKYSSYGPDVNGQNALMRKDDGIHFSSAGSDKLAFYISQSIRSFYRGGTVSVAVADPLQGTDAASMLRPP
;
A
#
# COMPACT_ATOMS: atom_id res chain seq x y z
N MET A 1 24.87 61.48 -50.05
CA MET A 1 23.63 62.25 -50.32
C MET A 1 22.88 61.59 -51.48
N LYS A 2 21.61 61.23 -51.26
CA LYS A 2 20.53 60.89 -52.22
C LYS A 2 20.66 59.57 -53.03
N ARG A 3 19.93 58.50 -52.65
CA ARG A 3 18.52 58.09 -53.00
C ARG A 3 18.48 57.40 -54.39
N LEU A 4 17.77 56.31 -54.74
CA LEU A 4 16.77 55.36 -54.19
C LEU A 4 16.74 54.19 -55.24
N ILE A 5 16.80 52.87 -54.93
CA ILE A 5 15.69 51.90 -54.66
C ILE A 5 14.70 51.75 -55.86
N LEU A 6 14.26 50.57 -56.38
CA LEU A 6 14.44 49.12 -56.11
C LEU A 6 13.54 48.31 -57.09
N VAL A 7 14.09 47.24 -57.69
CA VAL A 7 13.61 45.84 -57.97
C VAL A 7 12.18 45.52 -58.46
N LEU A 8 12.07 44.66 -59.49
CA LEU A 8 11.42 43.32 -59.40
C LEU A 8 11.86 42.37 -60.55
N LEU A 9 12.08 41.09 -60.24
CA LEU A 9 12.61 40.07 -61.16
C LEU A 9 11.81 38.75 -61.03
N VAL A 10 11.54 38.13 -62.19
CA VAL A 10 10.75 36.91 -62.45
C VAL A 10 11.65 35.88 -63.17
N ALA A 11 11.51 34.57 -62.88
CA ALA A 11 11.73 33.39 -63.78
C ALA A 11 11.82 32.12 -62.89
N VAL A 12 11.11 30.98 -63.06
CA VAL A 12 10.71 30.09 -64.19
C VAL A 12 11.75 28.99 -64.53
N LEU A 13 11.21 27.77 -64.84
CA LEU A 13 11.78 26.49 -65.36
C LEU A 13 12.18 25.43 -64.31
N GLY A 14 11.91 24.13 -64.43
CA GLY A 14 11.23 23.30 -65.45
C GLY A 14 11.53 21.79 -65.26
N LEU A 15 10.54 20.94 -65.57
CA LEU A 15 10.55 19.54 -66.09
C LEU A 15 11.14 18.32 -65.30
N ALA A 16 10.22 17.36 -65.05
CA ALA A 16 10.23 15.94 -65.49
C ALA A 16 10.44 14.77 -64.49
N GLU A 17 9.62 13.72 -64.77
CA GLU A 17 9.73 12.28 -64.50
C GLU A 17 9.00 11.59 -63.32
N ALA A 18 8.60 10.34 -63.61
CA ALA A 18 7.48 9.57 -63.08
C ALA A 18 7.85 8.62 -61.93
N GLY A 19 6.84 8.24 -61.12
CA GLY A 19 6.92 7.12 -60.17
C GLY A 19 5.59 6.89 -59.45
N THR A 20 5.09 5.65 -59.49
CA THR A 20 3.78 5.21 -58.97
C THR A 20 3.74 4.94 -57.46
N ALA A 21 2.57 5.23 -56.86
CA ALA A 21 1.81 4.43 -55.88
C ALA A 21 1.61 4.94 -54.43
N TYR A 22 0.37 4.70 -53.97
CA TYR A 22 -0.21 4.64 -52.62
C TYR A 22 -0.98 5.86 -52.05
N ALA A 23 -2.29 5.79 -52.27
CA ALA A 23 -3.39 5.82 -51.29
C ALA A 23 -3.40 6.90 -50.18
N GLN A 24 -4.36 7.83 -50.31
CA GLN A 24 -4.94 8.59 -49.19
C GLN A 24 -6.41 8.18 -49.01
N SER A 25 -6.81 7.94 -47.77
CA SER A 25 -8.21 8.06 -47.35
C SER A 25 -8.24 8.62 -45.93
N THR A 26 -8.44 9.93 -45.84
CA THR A 26 -8.72 10.69 -44.62
C THR A 26 -10.19 10.53 -44.24
N SER A 27 -10.43 10.13 -42.99
CA SER A 27 -11.73 9.98 -42.36
C SER A 27 -12.47 11.31 -42.26
N GLY A 28 -13.72 11.36 -42.75
CA GLY A 28 -14.65 12.47 -42.57
C GLY A 28 -15.78 12.08 -41.62
N ASP A 29 -15.86 12.76 -40.48
CA ASP A 29 -16.97 12.68 -39.52
C ASP A 29 -18.23 13.33 -40.12
N ARG A 30 -19.36 12.61 -40.09
CA ARG A 30 -20.70 13.15 -40.39
C ARG A 30 -21.60 12.96 -39.18
N VAL A 31 -21.94 14.06 -38.53
CA VAL A 31 -22.95 14.12 -37.47
C VAL A 31 -24.34 14.22 -38.12
N LEU A 32 -25.23 13.28 -37.82
CA LEU A 32 -26.65 13.33 -38.18
C LEU A 32 -27.46 13.63 -36.92
N VAL A 33 -28.18 14.76 -36.92
CA VAL A 33 -29.09 15.15 -35.85
C VAL A 33 -30.49 14.64 -36.17
N ALA A 34 -31.11 13.89 -35.25
CA ALA A 34 -32.50 13.47 -35.36
C ALA A 34 -33.43 14.58 -34.83
N GLN A 35 -34.44 14.97 -35.61
CA GLN A 35 -35.55 15.81 -35.15
C GLN A 35 -36.74 14.93 -34.76
N GLU A 36 -37.19 15.03 -33.51
CA GLU A 36 -38.51 14.53 -33.10
C GLU A 36 -39.56 15.63 -33.28
N GLN A 37 -40.68 15.31 -33.95
CA GLN A 37 -41.88 16.15 -33.97
C GLN A 37 -42.87 15.70 -32.90
N PRO A 38 -43.42 16.59 -32.07
CA PRO A 38 -44.42 16.21 -31.08
C PRO A 38 -45.82 16.10 -31.72
N LYS A 39 -46.47 14.94 -31.56
CA LYS A 39 -47.89 14.72 -31.91
C LYS A 39 -48.79 15.56 -31.00
N ARG A 40 -49.71 16.33 -31.58
CA ARG A 40 -50.77 17.06 -30.82
C ARG A 40 -51.93 16.11 -30.53
N ARG A 41 -52.35 16.03 -29.25
CA ARG A 41 -53.51 15.26 -28.78
C ARG A 41 -54.80 15.98 -29.13
N THR A 42 -55.85 15.22 -29.48
CA THR A 42 -57.17 15.77 -29.81
C THR A 42 -58.15 15.60 -28.65
N LEU A 43 -59.28 16.32 -28.70
CA LEU A 43 -60.34 16.25 -27.68
C LEU A 43 -61.00 14.86 -27.60
N PHE A 44 -60.87 14.03 -28.64
CA PHE A 44 -61.40 12.67 -28.69
C PHE A 44 -60.53 11.70 -27.85
N ASP A 45 -59.20 11.88 -27.85
CA ASP A 45 -58.23 11.07 -27.08
C ASP A 45 -58.40 11.24 -25.55
N LEU A 46 -58.87 12.42 -25.12
CA LEU A 46 -59.11 12.73 -23.70
C LEU A 46 -60.40 12.12 -23.13
N LEU A 47 -61.36 11.75 -23.98
CA LEU A 47 -62.70 11.29 -23.56
C LEU A 47 -62.86 9.76 -23.62
N PHE A 48 -62.09 9.06 -24.45
CA PHE A 48 -62.24 7.62 -24.68
C PHE A 48 -60.95 6.79 -24.49
N GLY A 49 -59.82 7.44 -24.18
CA GLY A 49 -58.52 6.79 -23.96
C GLY A 49 -57.81 6.40 -25.25
N ASP A 50 -56.47 6.37 -25.21
CA ASP A 50 -55.63 6.02 -26.37
C ASP A 50 -55.84 4.53 -26.75
N GLU A 51 -56.09 4.27 -28.05
CA GLU A 51 -56.15 2.91 -28.61
C GLU A 51 -54.78 2.21 -28.47
N PRO A 52 -54.69 0.91 -28.11
CA PRO A 52 -53.42 0.21 -28.00
C PRO A 52 -52.72 0.17 -29.37
N ALA A 53 -51.49 0.69 -29.43
CA ALA A 53 -50.69 0.65 -30.64
C ALA A 53 -50.46 -0.81 -31.11
N ALA A 54 -50.77 -1.07 -32.38
CA ALA A 54 -50.48 -2.34 -33.04
C ALA A 54 -48.98 -2.69 -32.93
N PRO A 55 -48.61 -3.98 -32.76
CA PRO A 55 -47.22 -4.37 -32.62
C PRO A 55 -46.42 -4.01 -33.88
N ALA A 56 -45.28 -3.34 -33.68
CA ALA A 56 -44.40 -2.91 -34.75
C ALA A 56 -43.85 -4.12 -35.54
N PRO A 57 -43.65 -3.98 -36.87
CA PRO A 57 -43.07 -5.04 -37.68
C PRO A 57 -41.65 -5.36 -37.20
N VAL A 58 -41.38 -6.65 -36.97
CA VAL A 58 -40.06 -7.16 -36.56
C VAL A 58 -39.05 -6.83 -37.66
N GLN A 59 -38.12 -5.92 -37.38
CA GLN A 59 -36.97 -5.66 -38.25
C GLN A 59 -36.06 -6.89 -38.24
N GLN A 60 -35.82 -7.47 -39.42
CA GLN A 60 -34.80 -8.50 -39.58
C GLN A 60 -33.42 -7.92 -39.19
N PRO A 61 -32.62 -8.63 -38.39
CA PRO A 61 -31.31 -8.14 -37.96
C PRO A 61 -30.41 -7.94 -39.19
N ARG A 62 -29.95 -6.70 -39.36
CA ARG A 62 -28.95 -6.34 -40.38
C ARG A 62 -27.65 -7.10 -40.08
N PRO A 63 -26.93 -7.64 -41.08
CA PRO A 63 -25.66 -8.31 -40.84
C PRO A 63 -24.70 -7.36 -40.12
N GLN A 64 -24.31 -7.71 -38.90
CA GLN A 64 -23.26 -7.01 -38.17
C GLN A 64 -21.97 -7.18 -38.98
N VAL A 65 -21.46 -6.09 -39.53
CA VAL A 65 -20.10 -6.07 -40.08
C VAL A 65 -19.18 -6.40 -38.90
N GLN A 66 -18.57 -7.60 -38.91
CA GLN A 66 -17.58 -8.00 -37.93
C GLN A 66 -16.45 -6.97 -37.97
N GLN A 67 -16.37 -6.12 -36.93
CA GLN A 67 -15.18 -5.32 -36.72
C GLN A 67 -14.02 -6.28 -36.50
N ALA A 68 -12.97 -6.15 -37.33
CA ALA A 68 -11.75 -6.89 -37.14
C ALA A 68 -11.26 -6.68 -35.69
N PRO A 69 -10.76 -7.73 -35.01
CA PRO A 69 -10.27 -7.60 -33.65
C PRO A 69 -9.20 -6.52 -33.59
N ARG A 70 -9.37 -5.54 -32.71
CA ARG A 70 -8.33 -4.54 -32.44
C ARG A 70 -7.07 -5.28 -32.02
N PRO A 71 -5.89 -4.99 -32.58
CA PRO A 71 -4.66 -5.64 -32.16
C PRO A 71 -4.48 -5.44 -30.67
N THR A 72 -4.44 -6.56 -29.94
CA THR A 72 -4.18 -6.58 -28.50
C THR A 72 -2.81 -5.93 -28.30
N ALA A 73 -2.77 -4.79 -27.61
CA ALA A 73 -1.50 -4.16 -27.28
C ALA A 73 -0.65 -5.19 -26.50
N ALA A 74 0.54 -5.50 -27.01
CA ALA A 74 1.46 -6.38 -26.33
C ALA A 74 1.77 -5.78 -24.95
N LEU A 75 1.71 -6.60 -23.90
CA LEU A 75 2.11 -6.17 -22.57
C LEU A 75 3.57 -5.70 -22.62
N PRO A 76 3.92 -4.59 -21.93
CA PRO A 76 5.31 -4.17 -21.83
C PRO A 76 6.17 -5.31 -21.27
N PRO A 77 7.43 -5.43 -21.71
CA PRO A 77 8.31 -6.49 -21.21
C PRO A 77 8.43 -6.42 -19.68
N PRO A 78 8.51 -7.58 -19.00
CA PRO A 78 8.66 -7.58 -17.55
C PRO A 78 9.92 -6.80 -17.17
N LYS A 79 9.82 -5.97 -16.13
CA LYS A 79 10.99 -5.27 -15.58
C LYS A 79 12.05 -6.31 -15.18
N PRO A 80 13.34 -6.10 -15.50
CA PRO A 80 14.40 -6.98 -15.06
C PRO A 80 14.38 -7.11 -13.53
N VAL A 81 14.40 -8.35 -13.03
CA VAL A 81 14.52 -8.61 -11.59
C VAL A 81 15.97 -8.32 -11.19
N ILE A 82 16.15 -7.40 -10.26
CA ILE A 82 17.47 -7.05 -9.74
C ILE A 82 17.93 -8.13 -8.77
N GLU A 83 19.06 -8.78 -9.09
CA GLU A 83 19.69 -9.75 -8.20
C GLU A 83 20.20 -9.03 -6.94
N LYS A 84 19.91 -9.61 -5.77
CA LYS A 84 20.35 -9.06 -4.47
C LYS A 84 21.80 -9.45 -4.22
N ALA A 85 22.57 -8.54 -3.62
CA ALA A 85 23.94 -8.82 -3.24
C ALA A 85 23.98 -9.99 -2.23
N PRO A 86 25.00 -10.87 -2.26
CA PRO A 86 25.12 -11.98 -1.31
C PRO A 86 25.18 -11.54 0.16
N ASN A 87 25.61 -10.30 0.42
CA ASN A 87 25.68 -9.66 1.73
C ASN A 87 24.58 -8.60 1.95
N ALA A 88 23.50 -8.62 1.16
CA ALA A 88 22.38 -7.72 1.35
C ALA A 88 21.83 -7.84 2.77
N THR A 89 21.46 -6.69 3.35
CA THR A 89 20.77 -6.66 4.65
C THR A 89 19.45 -7.40 4.56
N ARG A 90 19.22 -8.32 5.49
CA ARG A 90 18.01 -9.15 5.54
C ARG A 90 16.99 -8.53 6.49
N LEU A 91 16.01 -7.85 5.92
CA LEU A 91 14.90 -7.25 6.65
C LEU A 91 13.77 -8.30 6.76
N ALA A 92 13.59 -8.87 7.94
CA ALA A 92 12.51 -9.81 8.19
C ALA A 92 11.26 -9.09 8.72
N VAL A 93 10.10 -9.43 8.15
CA VAL A 93 8.80 -8.87 8.51
C VAL A 93 7.99 -9.94 9.24
N PHE A 94 7.84 -9.77 10.55
CA PHE A 94 7.14 -10.70 11.43
C PHE A 94 5.73 -10.18 11.75
N GLY A 95 4.79 -11.11 11.89
CA GLY A 95 3.47 -10.80 12.41
C GLY A 95 2.34 -11.53 11.72
N ASP A 96 1.14 -10.96 11.80
CA ASP A 96 -0.08 -11.60 11.28
C ASP A 96 -0.32 -11.33 9.79
N SER A 97 -1.58 -11.37 9.32
CA SER A 97 -1.90 -11.09 7.92
C SER A 97 -1.55 -9.66 7.49
N LEU A 98 -1.46 -8.69 8.41
CA LEU A 98 -0.96 -7.35 8.08
C LEU A 98 0.54 -7.39 7.71
N ALA A 99 1.33 -8.24 8.35
CA ALA A 99 2.76 -8.41 8.06
C ALA A 99 2.97 -9.01 6.66
N ILE A 100 2.05 -9.88 6.23
CA ILE A 100 2.07 -10.46 4.88
C ILE A 100 1.77 -9.39 3.82
N ASP A 101 0.78 -8.52 4.04
CA ASP A 101 0.50 -7.42 3.11
C ASP A 101 1.67 -6.40 3.08
N LEU A 102 2.24 -6.11 4.25
CA LEU A 102 3.39 -5.21 4.39
C LEU A 102 4.66 -5.74 3.71
N SER A 103 5.01 -7.02 3.90
CA SER A 103 6.21 -7.61 3.29
C SER A 103 6.18 -7.50 1.77
N ARG A 104 5.04 -7.76 1.13
CA ARG A 104 4.88 -7.56 -0.33
C ARG A 104 5.07 -6.11 -0.75
N ALA A 105 4.64 -5.16 0.07
CA ALA A 105 4.86 -3.73 -0.22
C ALA A 105 6.31 -3.32 -0.05
N LEU A 106 6.99 -3.82 1.00
CA LEU A 106 8.42 -3.61 1.19
C LEU A 106 9.26 -4.27 0.08
N GLU A 107 8.89 -5.46 -0.39
CA GLU A 107 9.52 -6.11 -1.55
C GLU A 107 9.43 -5.24 -2.81
N ARG A 108 8.26 -4.65 -3.08
CA ARG A 108 8.10 -3.68 -4.18
C ARG A 108 8.92 -2.41 -3.95
N PHE A 109 8.89 -1.88 -2.73
CA PHE A 109 9.57 -0.63 -2.37
C PHE A 109 11.09 -0.74 -2.51
N TYR A 110 11.67 -1.87 -2.10
CA TYR A 110 13.11 -2.15 -2.15
C TYR A 110 13.50 -3.02 -3.35
N ALA A 111 12.66 -3.13 -4.39
CA ALA A 111 12.94 -3.99 -5.54
C ALA A 111 14.28 -3.64 -6.21
N GLU A 112 14.56 -2.35 -6.36
CA GLU A 112 15.77 -1.82 -7.02
C GLU A 112 16.99 -1.74 -6.09
N ASP A 113 16.81 -1.94 -4.78
CA ASP A 113 17.92 -1.92 -3.81
C ASP A 113 18.64 -3.26 -3.78
N GLN A 114 19.84 -3.33 -4.36
CA GLN A 114 20.67 -4.55 -4.36
C GLN A 114 21.13 -4.96 -2.95
N ASN A 115 21.15 -4.03 -2.00
CA ASN A 115 21.74 -4.21 -0.68
C ASN A 115 20.72 -4.51 0.41
N LEU A 116 19.45 -4.72 0.05
CA LEU A 116 18.39 -5.11 0.98
C LEU A 116 17.52 -6.21 0.37
N VAL A 117 17.30 -7.26 1.14
CA VAL A 117 16.33 -8.32 0.85
C VAL A 117 15.28 -8.36 1.94
N VAL A 118 14.01 -8.43 1.52
CA VAL A 118 12.87 -8.56 2.43
C VAL A 118 12.54 -10.04 2.60
N ILE A 119 12.34 -10.46 3.84
CA ILE A 119 11.99 -11.84 4.20
C ILE A 119 10.63 -11.81 4.88
N ASN A 120 9.61 -12.37 4.22
CA ASN A 120 8.29 -12.50 4.82
C ASN A 120 8.27 -13.64 5.85
N GLN A 121 8.03 -13.29 7.10
CA GLN A 121 7.84 -14.23 8.22
C GLN A 121 6.41 -14.15 8.77
N GLY A 122 5.47 -13.61 8.00
CA GLY A 122 4.08 -13.43 8.39
C GLY A 122 3.30 -14.74 8.44
N VAL A 123 2.52 -14.93 9.50
CA VAL A 123 1.67 -16.10 9.71
C VAL A 123 0.23 -15.61 9.87
N SER A 124 -0.62 -15.91 8.89
CA SER A 124 -2.02 -15.49 8.90
C SER A 124 -2.73 -15.95 10.17
N SER A 125 -3.69 -15.16 10.67
CA SER A 125 -4.52 -15.48 11.84
C SER A 125 -3.75 -15.70 13.16
N SER A 126 -2.44 -15.47 13.18
CA SER A 126 -1.61 -15.60 14.39
C SER A 126 -1.65 -14.33 15.24
N GLY A 127 -1.11 -14.46 16.46
CA GLY A 127 -1.12 -13.42 17.48
C GLY A 127 -0.31 -13.88 18.69
N PHE A 128 -0.07 -13.00 19.67
CA PHE A 128 0.57 -13.40 20.93
C PHE A 128 -0.39 -14.14 21.88
N VAL A 129 -1.69 -14.20 21.61
CA VAL A 129 -2.67 -14.87 22.49
C VAL A 129 -2.76 -16.39 22.29
N ARG A 130 -2.82 -16.87 21.05
CA ARG A 130 -3.00 -18.30 20.74
C ARG A 130 -1.65 -18.95 20.42
N ASN A 131 -0.85 -19.22 21.46
CA ASN A 131 0.44 -19.91 21.32
C ASN A 131 0.28 -21.37 20.87
N ASP A 132 -0.86 -21.97 21.14
CA ASP A 132 -1.27 -23.28 20.62
C ASP A 132 -1.49 -23.27 19.10
N TYR A 133 -1.84 -22.12 18.52
CA TYR A 133 -1.90 -21.93 17.07
C TYR A 133 -0.53 -21.60 16.48
N PHE A 134 0.15 -20.60 17.03
CA PHE A 134 1.51 -20.24 16.62
C PHE A 134 2.27 -19.57 17.77
N ASP A 135 3.39 -20.17 18.16
CA ASP A 135 4.25 -19.63 19.22
C ASP A 135 5.32 -18.69 18.64
N TRP A 136 5.03 -17.38 18.69
CA TRP A 136 5.96 -16.34 18.25
C TRP A 136 7.27 -16.30 19.05
N ASN A 137 7.26 -16.68 20.33
CA ASN A 137 8.47 -16.69 21.17
C ASN A 137 9.40 -17.85 20.76
N ALA A 138 8.84 -19.02 20.48
CA ALA A 138 9.60 -20.13 19.93
C ALA A 138 10.11 -19.81 18.51
N ALA A 139 9.25 -19.24 17.66
CA ALA A 139 9.61 -18.88 16.29
C ALA A 139 10.76 -17.87 16.23
N ILE A 140 10.69 -16.78 17.01
CA ILE A 140 11.75 -15.76 16.97
C ILE A 140 13.08 -16.28 17.50
N THR A 141 13.05 -17.15 18.51
CA THR A 141 14.26 -17.80 19.05
C THR A 141 14.95 -18.61 17.96
N LYS A 142 14.18 -19.41 17.21
CA LYS A 142 14.71 -20.20 16.09
C LYS A 142 15.31 -19.33 14.98
N GLU A 143 14.65 -18.24 14.60
CA GLU A 143 15.15 -17.33 13.56
C GLU A 143 16.43 -16.59 14.00
N ILE A 144 16.52 -16.25 15.30
CA ILE A 144 17.73 -15.68 15.90
C ILE A 144 18.88 -16.69 15.88
N GLU A 145 18.64 -17.93 16.29
CA GLU A 145 19.65 -19.01 16.32
C GLU A 145 20.15 -19.36 14.92
N ALA A 146 19.24 -19.39 13.94
CA ALA A 146 19.59 -19.56 12.53
C ALA A 146 20.34 -18.34 11.95
N ASN A 147 20.39 -17.23 12.70
CA ASN A 147 20.86 -15.93 12.24
C ASN A 147 20.27 -15.57 10.87
N SER A 148 18.97 -15.74 10.68
CA SER A 148 18.32 -15.67 9.36
C SER A 148 18.00 -14.24 8.88
N PHE A 149 18.09 -13.25 9.77
CA PHE A 149 17.77 -11.85 9.49
C PHE A 149 18.71 -10.89 10.22
N ASP A 150 18.76 -9.64 9.78
CA ASP A 150 19.62 -8.59 10.35
C ASP A 150 18.81 -7.47 11.02
N LEU A 151 17.60 -7.21 10.53
CA LEU A 151 16.65 -6.20 11.03
C LEU A 151 15.25 -6.80 11.07
N ALA A 152 14.50 -6.54 12.15
CA ALA A 152 13.11 -6.97 12.29
C ALA A 152 12.13 -5.79 12.12
N VAL A 153 11.09 -6.00 11.33
CA VAL A 153 9.87 -5.19 11.33
C VAL A 153 8.74 -6.06 11.86
N VAL A 154 7.98 -5.58 12.85
CA VAL A 154 6.92 -6.36 13.50
C VAL A 154 5.60 -5.62 13.39
N ILE A 155 4.58 -6.25 12.82
CA ILE A 155 3.19 -5.74 12.82
C ILE A 155 2.22 -6.88 13.11
N ILE A 156 1.62 -6.85 14.29
CA ILE A 156 0.84 -7.97 14.82
C ILE A 156 -0.15 -7.50 15.86
N GLY A 157 -1.30 -8.15 15.95
CA GLY A 157 -2.23 -8.04 17.06
C GLY A 157 -3.69 -7.96 16.66
N ILE A 158 -4.00 -8.01 15.36
CA ILE A 158 -5.41 -7.98 14.92
C ILE A 158 -6.15 -9.27 15.30
N ASN A 159 -5.45 -10.35 15.62
CA ASN A 159 -6.08 -11.58 16.09
C ASN A 159 -6.07 -11.70 17.63
N ASP A 160 -5.49 -10.74 18.35
CA ASP A 160 -5.22 -10.89 19.80
C ASP A 160 -6.41 -10.53 20.68
N ARG A 161 -7.51 -9.99 20.15
CA ARG A 161 -8.73 -9.75 20.93
C ARG A 161 -9.50 -11.07 21.18
N GLN A 162 -8.86 -12.01 21.86
CA GLN A 162 -9.36 -13.35 22.19
C GLN A 162 -9.02 -13.72 23.63
N GLU A 163 -9.67 -14.76 24.17
CA GLU A 163 -9.35 -15.29 25.49
C GLU A 163 -7.90 -15.80 25.53
N LEU A 164 -7.21 -15.51 26.63
CA LEU A 164 -5.81 -15.86 26.83
C LEU A 164 -5.70 -16.82 28.00
N SER A 165 -5.21 -18.04 27.74
CA SER A 165 -4.90 -19.00 28.78
C SER A 165 -3.45 -18.88 29.26
N ALA A 166 -3.26 -18.65 30.56
CA ALA A 166 -1.96 -18.55 31.22
C ALA A 166 -2.06 -19.11 32.63
N GLU A 167 -1.02 -19.83 33.09
CA GLU A 167 -0.94 -20.35 34.47
C GLU A 167 -2.15 -21.21 34.89
N GLY A 168 -2.74 -21.94 33.94
CA GLY A 168 -3.93 -22.77 34.18
C GLY A 168 -5.26 -21.99 34.30
N GLN A 169 -5.23 -20.67 34.11
CA GLN A 169 -6.41 -19.81 34.08
C GLN A 169 -6.68 -19.32 32.66
N THR A 170 -7.95 -18.99 32.37
CA THR A 170 -8.36 -18.35 31.11
C THR A 170 -8.90 -16.96 31.43
N HIS A 171 -8.33 -15.95 30.78
CA HIS A 171 -8.69 -14.56 30.98
C HIS A 171 -9.44 -14.04 29.76
N ALA A 172 -10.57 -13.37 30.01
CA ALA A 172 -11.28 -12.62 28.97
C ALA A 172 -10.39 -11.49 28.42
N PRO A 173 -10.54 -11.10 27.15
CA PRO A 173 -9.73 -10.05 26.53
C PRO A 173 -9.66 -8.78 27.37
N LEU A 174 -8.46 -8.21 27.50
CA LEU A 174 -8.19 -6.90 28.13
C LEU A 174 -8.50 -6.80 29.63
N THR A 175 -8.81 -7.92 30.30
CA THR A 175 -8.81 -7.98 31.77
C THR A 175 -7.38 -7.89 32.32
N ASP A 176 -7.21 -7.59 33.61
CA ASP A 176 -5.87 -7.44 34.20
C ASP A 176 -4.99 -8.69 34.04
N GLY A 177 -5.56 -9.88 34.25
CA GLY A 177 -4.85 -11.15 34.02
C GLY A 177 -4.48 -11.36 32.56
N TRP A 178 -5.35 -10.95 31.63
CA TRP A 178 -5.03 -10.96 30.20
C TRP A 178 -3.89 -10.00 29.87
N ASN A 179 -3.95 -8.76 30.38
CA ASN A 179 -2.94 -7.72 30.13
C ASN A 179 -1.57 -8.17 30.64
N ALA A 180 -1.50 -8.70 31.86
CA ALA A 180 -0.27 -9.20 32.46
C ALA A 180 0.35 -10.34 31.63
N ALA A 181 -0.46 -11.34 31.26
CA ALA A 181 0.01 -12.48 30.48
C ALA A 181 0.43 -12.06 29.05
N TYR A 182 -0.33 -11.16 28.41
CA TYR A 182 -0.01 -10.63 27.09
C TYR A 182 1.30 -9.84 27.09
N GLN A 183 1.48 -8.93 28.06
CA GLN A 183 2.71 -8.17 28.24
C GLN A 183 3.91 -9.09 28.50
N ALA A 184 3.75 -10.13 29.32
CA ALA A 184 4.83 -11.10 29.57
C ALA A 184 5.30 -11.77 28.26
N ARG A 185 4.36 -12.17 27.38
CA ARG A 185 4.68 -12.79 26.09
C ARG A 185 5.39 -11.84 25.12
N ILE A 186 4.97 -10.57 25.04
CA ILE A 186 5.65 -9.58 24.18
C ILE A 186 7.01 -9.20 24.75
N ASN A 187 7.12 -9.04 26.06
CA ASN A 187 8.39 -8.70 26.71
C ASN A 187 9.42 -9.81 26.51
N ALA A 188 9.03 -11.08 26.56
CA ALA A 188 9.90 -12.20 26.24
C ALA A 188 10.41 -12.12 24.79
N PHE A 189 9.51 -11.86 23.84
CA PHE A 189 9.83 -11.76 22.41
C PHE A 189 10.83 -10.64 22.13
N LEU A 190 10.58 -9.45 22.67
CA LEU A 190 11.46 -8.28 22.51
C LEU A 190 12.80 -8.47 23.25
N SER A 191 12.79 -9.14 24.41
CA SER A 191 14.02 -9.44 25.16
C SER A 191 14.95 -10.37 24.39
N ALA A 192 14.40 -11.38 23.69
CA ALA A 192 15.19 -12.27 22.84
C ALA A 192 15.87 -11.49 21.69
N LEU A 193 15.13 -10.62 21.01
CA LEU A 193 15.66 -9.75 19.95
C LEU A 193 16.74 -8.81 20.46
N ARG A 194 16.50 -8.16 21.60
CA ARG A 194 17.47 -7.26 22.25
C ARG A 194 18.75 -8.01 22.66
N ALA A 195 18.62 -9.17 23.28
CA ALA A 195 19.76 -10.00 23.68
C ALA A 195 20.61 -10.41 22.47
N ALA A 196 19.96 -10.71 21.35
CA ALA A 196 20.59 -11.00 20.06
C ALA A 196 21.10 -9.75 19.31
N ARG A 197 20.91 -8.54 19.86
CA ARG A 197 21.27 -7.25 19.24
C ARG A 197 20.64 -7.06 17.85
N LYS A 198 19.42 -7.59 17.65
CA LYS A 198 18.62 -7.35 16.44
C LYS A 198 17.88 -6.01 16.62
N PRO A 199 18.10 -5.00 15.75
CA PRO A 199 17.26 -3.82 15.76
C PRO A 199 15.83 -4.19 15.36
N VAL A 200 14.87 -3.49 15.94
CA VAL A 200 13.44 -3.79 15.79
C VAL A 200 12.68 -2.50 15.53
N VAL A 201 11.87 -2.49 14.47
CA VAL A 201 10.78 -1.53 14.28
C VAL A 201 9.46 -2.22 14.58
N TRP A 202 8.83 -1.87 15.70
CA TRP A 202 7.48 -2.31 16.04
C TRP A 202 6.47 -1.33 15.48
N VAL A 203 5.62 -1.78 14.57
CA VAL A 203 4.63 -0.94 13.91
C VAL A 203 3.33 -0.95 14.72
N GLY A 204 2.81 0.23 15.03
CA GLY A 204 1.49 0.39 15.63
C GLY A 204 0.37 -0.15 14.74
N LEU A 205 -0.79 -0.42 15.32
CA LEU A 205 -1.92 -0.95 14.56
C LEU A 205 -2.83 0.21 14.09
N PRO A 206 -3.35 0.15 12.85
CA PRO A 206 -4.19 1.22 12.32
C PRO A 206 -5.62 1.18 12.91
N PRO A 207 -6.43 2.24 12.73
CA PRO A 207 -7.86 2.21 13.02
C PRO A 207 -8.57 1.11 12.22
N MET A 208 -9.66 0.57 12.78
CA MET A 208 -10.50 -0.48 12.17
C MET A 208 -11.92 0.04 11.93
N SER A 209 -12.64 -0.53 10.96
CA SER A 209 -13.99 -0.04 10.60
C SER A 209 -15.02 -0.17 11.72
N LYS A 210 -14.93 -1.24 12.52
CA LYS A 210 -15.81 -1.49 13.66
C LYS A 210 -15.27 -0.79 14.91
N THR A 211 -16.03 0.15 15.46
CA THR A 211 -15.61 1.00 16.58
C THR A 211 -15.14 0.22 17.80
N GLU A 212 -15.91 -0.76 18.29
CA GLU A 212 -15.57 -1.52 19.50
C GLU A 212 -14.31 -2.37 19.29
N TYR A 213 -14.14 -2.87 18.07
CA TYR A 213 -12.95 -3.61 17.69
C TYR A 213 -11.73 -2.68 17.56
N SER A 214 -11.88 -1.52 16.93
CA SER A 214 -10.81 -0.53 16.86
C SER A 214 -10.39 -0.04 18.25
N ALA A 215 -11.33 0.13 19.18
CA ALA A 215 -11.03 0.51 20.56
C ALA A 215 -10.22 -0.56 21.29
N ALA A 216 -10.59 -1.84 21.13
CA ALA A 216 -9.84 -2.95 21.69
C ALA A 216 -8.43 -3.06 21.10
N ILE A 217 -8.29 -2.92 19.78
CA ILE A 217 -6.98 -2.90 19.10
C ILE A 217 -6.13 -1.71 19.57
N GLY A 218 -6.72 -0.55 19.83
CA GLY A 218 -6.03 0.60 20.43
C GLY A 218 -5.44 0.27 21.81
N GLN A 219 -6.19 -0.42 22.67
CA GLN A 219 -5.70 -0.86 23.99
C GLN A 219 -4.55 -1.88 23.85
N ILE A 220 -4.68 -2.86 22.95
CA ILE A 220 -3.61 -3.82 22.66
C ILE A 220 -2.36 -3.09 22.16
N SER A 221 -2.52 -2.14 21.24
CA SER A 221 -1.40 -1.38 20.69
C SER A 221 -0.72 -0.49 21.74
N ALA A 222 -1.45 0.02 22.74
CA ALA A 222 -0.86 0.74 23.87
C ALA A 222 0.05 -0.17 24.72
N LEU A 223 -0.37 -1.42 24.99
CA LEU A 223 0.47 -2.40 25.69
C LEU A 223 1.72 -2.73 24.87
N GLN A 224 1.56 -2.91 23.56
CA GLN A 224 2.68 -3.15 22.64
C GLN A 224 3.66 -1.97 22.60
N ARG A 225 3.16 -0.74 22.59
CA ARG A 225 3.99 0.48 22.63
C ARG A 225 4.85 0.54 23.88
N MET A 226 4.26 0.24 25.04
CA MET A 226 5.00 0.18 26.32
C MET A 226 6.07 -0.92 26.32
N ALA A 227 5.74 -2.10 25.78
CA ALA A 227 6.67 -3.20 25.66
C ALA A 227 7.82 -2.87 24.70
N ALA A 228 7.51 -2.30 23.52
CA ALA A 228 8.49 -1.85 22.54
C ALA A 228 9.50 -0.87 23.13
N PHE A 229 9.00 0.16 23.83
CA PHE A 229 9.84 1.13 24.53
C PHE A 229 10.77 0.45 25.56
N SER A 230 10.23 -0.42 26.42
CA SER A 230 11.00 -1.11 27.46
C SER A 230 12.01 -2.12 26.87
N GLY A 231 11.66 -2.71 25.73
CA GLY A 231 12.49 -3.65 24.97
C GLY A 231 13.56 -2.97 24.11
N GLY A 232 13.58 -1.64 24.02
CA GLY A 232 14.53 -0.89 23.17
C GLY A 232 14.23 -1.00 21.68
N ALA A 233 12.99 -1.31 21.30
CA ALA A 233 12.52 -1.28 19.92
C ALA A 233 12.03 0.11 19.53
N GLU A 234 12.23 0.50 18.27
CA GLU A 234 11.60 1.70 17.72
C GLU A 234 10.13 1.43 17.50
N TYR A 235 9.24 2.19 18.15
CA TYR A 235 7.81 2.10 17.92
C TYR A 235 7.38 3.11 16.85
N LEU A 236 6.96 2.61 15.69
CA LEU A 236 6.42 3.43 14.60
C LEU A 236 4.90 3.58 14.77
N ASP A 237 4.49 4.72 15.33
CA ASP A 237 3.07 5.05 15.45
C ASP A 237 2.50 5.49 14.09
N ILE A 238 1.51 4.72 13.62
CA ILE A 238 0.84 4.95 12.34
C ILE A 238 -0.64 5.29 12.48
N TYR A 239 -1.21 5.28 13.69
CA TYR A 239 -2.66 5.32 13.88
C TYR A 239 -3.28 6.54 13.18
N ASP A 240 -2.77 7.74 13.48
CA ASP A 240 -3.24 8.99 12.90
C ASP A 240 -2.96 9.12 11.40
N ARG A 241 -1.97 8.38 10.87
CA ARG A 241 -1.62 8.39 9.44
C ARG A 241 -2.66 7.67 8.57
N PHE A 242 -3.57 6.92 9.21
CA PHE A 242 -4.64 6.16 8.58
C PHE A 242 -6.04 6.60 9.02
N LEU A 243 -6.16 7.72 9.75
CA LEU A 243 -7.45 8.36 9.99
C LEU A 243 -7.92 9.14 8.76
N GLY A 244 -9.23 9.24 8.62
CA GLY A 244 -9.89 10.20 7.73
C GLY A 244 -9.79 11.62 8.30
N GLU A 245 -10.19 12.60 7.50
CA GLU A 245 -10.16 14.02 7.87
C GLU A 245 -11.03 14.34 9.09
N ASP A 246 -12.05 13.53 9.36
CA ASP A 246 -12.93 13.64 10.52
C ASP A 246 -12.37 12.95 11.79
N GLY A 247 -11.13 12.45 11.73
CA GLY A 247 -10.47 11.75 12.83
C GLY A 247 -11.01 10.34 13.08
N LYS A 248 -11.73 9.75 12.12
CA LYS A 248 -12.28 8.39 12.23
C LYS A 248 -11.66 7.43 11.22
N TYR A 249 -12.02 6.16 11.32
CA TYR A 249 -11.68 5.20 10.28
C TYR A 249 -12.16 5.68 8.90
N SER A 250 -11.29 5.56 7.89
CA SER A 250 -11.63 5.76 6.49
C SER A 250 -11.00 4.66 5.64
N SER A 251 -11.75 4.17 4.63
CA SER A 251 -11.19 3.26 3.64
C SER A 251 -10.32 3.98 2.60
N TYR A 252 -10.38 5.31 2.53
CA TYR A 252 -9.64 6.15 1.60
C TYR A 252 -8.76 7.16 2.34
N GLY A 253 -7.66 7.56 1.72
CA GLY A 253 -6.79 8.60 2.23
C GLY A 253 -5.65 8.91 1.25
N PRO A 254 -4.77 9.88 1.59
CA PRO A 254 -3.67 10.24 0.72
C PRO A 254 -2.65 9.10 0.63
N ASP A 255 -2.27 8.74 -0.60
CA ASP A 255 -1.17 7.84 -0.92
C ASP A 255 0.20 8.55 -0.74
N VAL A 256 1.29 7.89 -1.16
CA VAL A 256 2.66 8.45 -1.09
C VAL A 256 2.86 9.72 -1.90
N ASN A 257 2.00 10.00 -2.88
CA ASN A 257 2.02 11.20 -3.72
C ASN A 257 0.98 12.25 -3.28
N GLY A 258 0.27 12.00 -2.17
CA GLY A 258 -0.80 12.86 -1.68
C GLY A 258 -2.13 12.72 -2.43
N GLN A 259 -2.25 11.76 -3.35
CA GLN A 259 -3.50 11.50 -4.07
C GLN A 259 -4.43 10.63 -3.24
N ASN A 260 -5.74 10.91 -3.27
CA ASN A 260 -6.69 10.08 -2.56
C ASN A 260 -6.77 8.69 -3.20
N ALA A 261 -6.50 7.65 -2.42
CA ALA A 261 -6.51 6.26 -2.87
C ALA A 261 -7.16 5.36 -1.81
N LEU A 262 -7.60 4.17 -2.22
CA LEU A 262 -8.09 3.15 -1.30
C LEU A 262 -6.94 2.74 -0.39
N MET A 263 -7.07 2.91 0.92
CA MET A 263 -6.09 2.54 1.95
C MET A 263 -6.39 1.18 2.59
N ARG A 264 -7.66 0.76 2.59
CA ARG A 264 -8.14 -0.44 3.28
C ARG A 264 -8.93 -1.34 2.33
N LYS A 265 -8.84 -2.66 2.54
CA LYS A 265 -9.72 -3.62 1.87
C LYS A 265 -11.15 -3.50 2.45
N ASP A 266 -12.11 -4.09 1.74
CA ASP A 266 -13.55 -4.01 2.05
C ASP A 266 -13.91 -4.62 3.43
N ASP A 267 -13.05 -5.48 3.99
CA ASP A 267 -13.23 -6.02 5.34
C ASP A 267 -13.02 -4.99 6.46
N GLY A 268 -12.46 -3.83 6.14
CA GLY A 268 -12.17 -2.76 7.09
C GLY A 268 -11.05 -3.07 8.08
N ILE A 269 -10.25 -4.10 7.83
CA ILE A 269 -9.15 -4.59 8.68
C ILE A 269 -7.82 -4.56 7.92
N HIS A 270 -7.79 -5.07 6.69
CA HIS A 270 -6.54 -5.20 5.95
C HIS A 270 -6.22 -3.95 5.13
N PHE A 271 -4.95 -3.76 4.83
CA PHE A 271 -4.48 -2.72 3.93
C PHE A 271 -4.76 -3.12 2.48
N SER A 272 -5.12 -2.15 1.65
CA SER A 272 -5.03 -2.27 0.20
C SER A 272 -3.55 -2.24 -0.25
N SER A 273 -3.28 -2.45 -1.55
CA SER A 273 -1.92 -2.26 -2.07
C SER A 273 -1.38 -0.85 -1.79
N ALA A 274 -2.16 0.19 -2.09
CA ALA A 274 -1.75 1.57 -1.87
C ALA A 274 -1.59 1.91 -0.37
N GLY A 275 -2.43 1.33 0.49
CA GLY A 275 -2.29 1.45 1.94
C GLY A 275 -1.00 0.81 2.46
N SER A 276 -0.66 -0.38 1.95
CA SER A 276 0.61 -1.05 2.28
C SER A 276 1.82 -0.30 1.72
N ASP A 277 1.71 0.31 0.53
CA ASP A 277 2.78 1.13 -0.06
C ASP A 277 3.03 2.40 0.77
N LYS A 278 1.96 3.05 1.25
CA LYS A 278 2.04 4.16 2.22
C LYS A 278 2.71 3.72 3.52
N LEU A 279 2.38 2.53 4.03
CA LEU A 279 3.01 1.99 5.23
C LEU A 279 4.50 1.70 5.03
N ALA A 280 4.86 1.08 3.89
CA ALA A 280 6.24 0.81 3.52
C ALA A 280 7.08 2.10 3.45
N PHE A 281 6.50 3.19 2.95
CA PHE A 281 7.14 4.51 2.97
C PHE A 281 7.49 4.97 4.39
N TYR A 282 6.56 4.90 5.36
CA TYR A 282 6.85 5.30 6.74
C TYR A 282 7.90 4.40 7.41
N ILE A 283 7.84 3.09 7.17
CA ILE A 283 8.86 2.15 7.64
C ILE A 283 10.21 2.48 7.04
N SER A 284 10.28 2.83 5.75
CA SER A 284 11.53 3.21 5.09
C SER A 284 12.20 4.42 5.75
N GLN A 285 11.42 5.33 6.34
CA GLN A 285 11.93 6.48 7.08
C GLN A 285 12.48 6.04 8.44
N SER A 286 11.74 5.19 9.15
CA SER A 286 12.12 4.62 10.45
C SER A 286 13.42 3.81 10.35
N ILE A 287 13.52 2.90 9.36
CA ILE A 287 14.69 2.02 9.26
C ILE A 287 15.98 2.72 8.83
N ARG A 288 15.94 3.97 8.34
CA ARG A 288 17.16 4.74 7.99
C ARG A 288 18.09 4.98 9.18
N SER A 289 17.55 4.89 10.39
CA SER A 289 18.31 4.91 11.64
C SER A 289 19.23 3.69 11.77
N PHE A 290 18.84 2.56 11.19
CA PHE A 290 19.56 1.31 11.24
C PHE A 290 20.28 0.99 9.94
N TYR A 291 19.64 1.21 8.80
CA TYR A 291 20.10 0.81 7.48
C TYR A 291 20.57 2.00 6.64
N ARG A 292 21.84 1.99 6.23
CA ARG A 292 22.42 2.96 5.29
C ARG A 292 23.22 2.23 4.21
N GLY A 293 22.54 1.81 3.15
CA GLY A 293 23.19 1.28 1.94
C GLY A 293 24.07 0.05 2.17
N GLY A 294 23.54 -0.95 2.89
CA GLY A 294 24.20 -2.25 3.09
C GLY A 294 24.84 -2.47 4.46
N THR A 295 24.83 -1.46 5.34
CA THR A 295 25.25 -1.63 6.74
C THR A 295 24.08 -1.42 7.69
N VAL A 296 23.92 -2.35 8.64
CA VAL A 296 23.02 -2.19 9.79
C VAL A 296 23.84 -1.67 10.97
N SER A 297 23.63 -0.43 11.38
CA SER A 297 24.21 0.13 12.59
C SER A 297 23.17 0.18 13.70
N VAL A 298 23.41 -0.51 14.82
CA VAL A 298 22.77 -0.16 16.08
C VAL A 298 23.51 1.06 16.60
N ALA A 299 23.19 2.24 16.08
CA ALA A 299 23.57 3.46 16.76
C ALA A 299 22.83 3.43 18.10
N VAL A 300 23.55 3.20 19.20
CA VAL A 300 23.07 3.66 20.50
C VAL A 300 22.95 5.16 20.30
N ALA A 301 21.72 5.64 20.09
CA ALA A 301 21.45 7.08 20.10
C ALA A 301 21.92 7.53 21.48
N ASP A 302 23.10 8.15 21.54
CA ASP A 302 23.56 8.79 22.76
C ASP A 302 22.56 9.93 22.98
N PRO A 303 21.69 9.83 24.00
CA PRO A 303 20.65 10.84 24.23
C PRO A 303 21.25 12.22 24.55
N LEU A 304 22.57 12.28 24.78
CA LEU A 304 23.31 13.50 25.02
C LEU A 304 24.02 14.02 23.77
N GLN A 305 24.10 13.27 22.67
CA GLN A 305 24.82 13.70 21.48
C GLN A 305 24.23 15.01 20.92
N GLY A 306 25.04 16.07 20.91
CA GLY A 306 24.61 17.41 20.47
C GLY A 306 23.88 18.24 21.54
N THR A 307 23.84 17.77 22.79
CA THR A 307 23.36 18.55 23.95
C THR A 307 24.53 19.06 24.78
N ASP A 308 24.31 20.15 25.54
CA ASP A 308 25.32 20.72 26.45
C ASP A 308 25.80 19.72 27.52
N ALA A 309 24.98 18.69 27.82
CA ALA A 309 25.32 17.62 28.75
C ALA A 309 26.40 16.66 28.21
N ALA A 310 26.53 16.50 26.88
CA ALA A 310 27.63 15.70 26.30
C ALA A 310 29.01 16.31 26.54
N SER A 311 29.10 17.64 26.66
CA SER A 311 30.34 18.36 26.97
C SER A 311 30.76 18.28 28.44
N MET A 312 29.85 17.92 29.37
CA MET A 312 30.15 17.91 30.81
C MET A 312 30.66 16.57 31.35
N LEU A 313 30.54 15.49 30.58
CA LEU A 313 30.84 14.12 31.02
C LEU A 313 32.25 13.62 30.71
N ARG A 314 33.10 14.43 30.06
CA ARG A 314 34.52 14.12 29.88
C ARG A 314 35.38 15.10 30.67
N PRO A 315 35.98 14.69 31.80
CA PRO A 315 37.11 15.43 32.35
C PRO A 315 38.27 15.42 31.32
N PRO A 316 39.17 16.41 31.37
CA PRO A 316 40.31 16.51 30.45
C PRO A 316 41.23 15.27 30.50
#